data_AF-A0A5C7ZLY3-F1
#
_entry.id   AF-A0A5C7ZLY3-F1
#
_cell.length_a   1.000
_cell.length_b   1.000
_cell.length_c   1.000
_cell.angle_alpha   90.00
_cell.angle_beta   90.00
_cell.angle_gamma   90.00
#
_symmetry.space_group_name_H-M   'P 1'
#
loop_
_entity.id
_entity.type
_entity.pdbx_description
1 polymer ?
#
loop_
_entity_poly.entity_id
_entity_poly.type
_entity_poly.pdbx_seq_one_letter_code
_entity_poly.pdbx_strand_id
1 'polypeptide(L)'
;MWLPITLAVFVFLALAFRGLGLLAWTASAAVILIGWRLTGVAMPLAFMTTAGVLIVVAAVFGIPLIRRHLVSRFIMPIFAKVLPRLGDTERVALEAGTVWWDADLFSGMPEWQKLLDFKPQPLSAEEQAFLDG
;
A
#
# COMPACT_ATOMS: atom_id res chain seq x y z
N MET A 1 26.50 21.73 -5.97
CA MET A 1 26.33 20.26 -5.86
C MET A 1 25.83 19.83 -4.48
N TRP A 2 26.43 20.26 -3.37
CA TRP A 2 26.00 19.85 -2.02
C TRP A 2 24.57 20.28 -1.64
N LEU A 3 24.16 21.52 -1.96
CA LEU A 3 22.83 22.05 -1.65
C LEU A 3 21.66 21.19 -2.19
N PRO A 4 21.58 20.87 -3.50
CA PRO A 4 20.49 20.06 -4.02
C PRO A 4 20.50 18.62 -3.47
N ILE A 5 21.68 18.07 -3.14
CA ILE A 5 21.78 16.74 -2.51
C ILE A 5 21.16 16.77 -1.11
N THR A 6 21.55 17.74 -0.28
CA THR A 6 20.97 17.89 1.07
C THR A 6 19.47 18.11 1.04
N LEU A 7 18.98 18.91 0.09
CA LEU A 7 17.55 19.14 -0.11
C LEU A 7 16.83 17.86 -0.57
N ALA A 8 17.41 17.12 -1.50
CA ALA A 8 16.82 15.86 -1.98
C ALA A 8 16.71 14.82 -0.86
N VAL A 9 17.73 14.69 -0.01
CA VAL A 9 17.68 13.80 1.16
C VAL A 9 16.57 14.22 2.13
N PHE A 10 16.44 15.52 2.41
CA PHE A 10 15.37 16.02 3.28
C PHE A 10 13.98 15.75 2.71
N VAL A 11 13.76 16.03 1.41
CA VAL A 11 12.51 15.74 0.70
C VAL A 11 12.19 14.25 0.71
N PHE A 12 13.20 13.40 0.45
CA PHE A 12 13.05 11.95 0.49
C PHE A 12 12.56 11.48 1.85
N LEU A 13 13.25 11.87 2.93
CA LEU A 13 12.94 11.45 4.28
C LEU A 13 11.55 11.94 4.72
N ALA A 14 11.20 13.19 4.42
CA ALA A 14 9.91 13.75 4.77
C ALA A 14 8.74 13.01 4.08
N LEU A 15 8.89 12.69 2.78
CA LEU A 15 7.86 11.97 2.03
C LEU A 15 7.80 10.48 2.38
N ALA A 16 8.95 9.86 2.64
CA ALA A 16 9.04 8.47 3.10
C ALA A 16 8.38 8.30 4.47
N PHE A 17 8.61 9.23 5.40
CA PHE A 17 7.97 9.23 6.73
C PHE A 17 6.44 9.34 6.65
N ARG A 18 5.91 9.96 5.59
CA ARG A 18 4.47 10.07 5.33
C ARG A 18 3.88 8.88 4.56
N GLY A 19 4.68 7.84 4.28
CA GLY A 19 4.23 6.67 3.50
C GLY A 19 4.04 6.92 2.00
N LEU A 20 4.45 8.09 1.50
CA LEU A 20 4.31 8.47 0.09
C LEU A 20 5.50 8.00 -0.73
N GLY A 21 5.74 6.69 -0.77
CA GLY A 21 6.98 6.09 -1.27
C GLY A 21 7.36 6.48 -2.70
N LEU A 22 6.42 6.42 -3.66
CA LEU A 22 6.70 6.82 -5.05
C LEU A 22 7.10 8.30 -5.15
N LEU A 23 6.35 9.16 -4.44
CA LEU A 23 6.62 10.61 -4.45
C LEU A 23 7.97 10.91 -3.79
N ALA A 24 8.34 10.19 -2.74
CA ALA A 24 9.66 10.34 -2.12
C ALA A 24 10.79 10.14 -3.15
N TRP A 25 10.71 9.08 -3.96
CA TRP A 25 11.70 8.80 -4.99
C TRP A 25 11.66 9.82 -6.14
N THR A 26 10.49 10.12 -6.70
CA THR A 26 10.38 11.00 -7.88
C THR A 26 10.65 12.46 -7.56
N ALA A 27 10.17 12.97 -6.41
CA ALA A 27 10.43 14.34 -5.99
C ALA A 27 11.92 14.57 -5.68
N SER A 28 12.57 13.62 -5.00
CA SER A 28 14.00 13.72 -4.70
C SER A 28 14.85 13.66 -5.96
N ALA A 29 14.52 12.77 -6.90
CA ALA A 29 15.17 12.74 -8.21
C ALA A 29 14.99 14.05 -8.99
N ALA A 30 13.78 14.64 -8.95
CA ALA A 30 13.51 15.94 -9.56
C ALA A 30 14.36 17.06 -8.95
N VAL A 31 14.50 17.11 -7.61
CA VAL A 31 15.36 18.07 -6.91
C VAL A 31 16.82 17.93 -7.35
N ILE A 32 17.33 16.71 -7.49
CA ILE A 32 18.70 16.46 -7.97
C ILE A 32 18.87 16.95 -9.41
N LEU A 33 17.93 16.63 -10.30
CA LEU A 33 17.97 17.06 -11.71
C LEU A 33 17.91 18.57 -11.86
N ILE A 34 17.03 19.24 -11.09
CA ILE A 34 16.94 20.70 -11.05
C ILE A 34 18.26 21.28 -10.53
N GLY A 35 18.80 20.73 -9.44
CA GLY A 35 20.09 21.12 -8.89
C GLY A 35 21.23 21.02 -9.90
N TRP A 36 21.28 19.91 -10.65
CA TRP A 36 22.28 19.70 -11.69
C TRP A 36 22.12 20.71 -12.85
N ARG A 37 20.88 21.00 -13.27
CA ARG A 37 20.58 22.02 -14.30
C ARG A 37 21.07 23.40 -13.87
N LEU A 38 20.85 23.77 -12.61
CA LEU A 38 21.22 25.09 -12.07
C LEU A 38 22.73 25.28 -11.89
N THR A 39 23.48 24.22 -11.57
CA THR A 39 24.95 24.28 -11.45
C THR A 39 25.68 24.32 -12.79
N GLY A 40 24.95 24.25 -13.90
CA GLY A 40 25.51 24.16 -15.25
C GLY A 40 25.66 22.70 -15.70
N VAL A 41 25.16 22.42 -16.90
CA VAL A 41 25.23 21.10 -17.52
C VAL A 41 26.43 21.08 -18.47
N ALA A 42 27.53 20.47 -18.03
CA ALA A 42 28.74 20.34 -18.87
C ALA A 42 28.51 19.41 -20.08
N MET A 43 27.70 18.36 -19.92
CA MET A 43 27.40 17.37 -20.95
C MET A 43 25.87 17.26 -21.17
N PRO A 44 25.30 17.99 -22.14
CA PRO A 44 23.84 18.01 -22.36
C PRO A 44 23.25 16.63 -22.63
N LEU A 45 23.96 15.79 -23.39
CA LEU A 45 23.49 14.44 -23.72
C LEU A 45 23.33 13.58 -22.46
N ALA A 46 24.30 13.63 -21.53
CA ALA A 46 24.24 12.87 -20.27
C ALA A 46 23.08 13.32 -19.36
N PHE A 47 22.78 14.62 -19.36
CA PHE A 47 21.61 15.14 -18.65
C PHE A 47 20.30 14.65 -19.27
N MET A 48 20.16 14.71 -20.59
CA MET A 48 18.95 14.29 -21.30
C MET A 48 18.69 12.79 -21.16
N THR A 49 19.72 11.96 -21.28
CA THR A 49 19.57 10.50 -21.11
C THR A 49 19.18 10.16 -19.68
N THR A 50 19.84 10.76 -18.68
CA THR A 50 19.53 10.51 -17.27
C THR A 50 18.12 10.98 -16.91
N ALA A 51 17.73 12.18 -17.32
CA ALA A 51 16.38 12.70 -17.11
C ALA A 51 15.33 11.83 -17.82
N GLY A 52 15.59 11.43 -19.07
CA GLY A 52 14.70 10.56 -19.83
C GLY A 52 14.50 9.20 -19.18
N VAL A 53 15.58 8.53 -18.76
CA VAL A 53 15.51 7.25 -18.05
C VAL A 53 14.71 7.39 -16.76
N LEU A 54 14.97 8.42 -15.95
CA LEU A 54 14.24 8.63 -14.70
C LEU A 54 12.75 8.91 -14.92
N ILE A 55 12.38 9.65 -15.97
CA ILE A 55 10.98 9.88 -16.34
C ILE A 55 10.32 8.58 -16.77
N VAL A 56 10.97 7.78 -17.60
CA VAL A 56 10.44 6.47 -18.04
C VAL A 56 10.23 5.55 -16.84
N VAL A 57 11.22 5.44 -15.95
CA VAL A 57 11.11 4.64 -14.73
C VAL A 57 9.97 5.17 -13.85
N ALA A 58 9.89 6.48 -13.62
CA ALA A 58 8.81 7.09 -12.85
C ALA A 58 7.43 6.82 -13.46
N ALA A 59 7.30 6.83 -14.79
CA ALA A 59 6.06 6.51 -15.49
C ALA A 59 5.69 5.02 -15.35
N VAL A 60 6.65 4.12 -15.53
CA VAL A 60 6.45 2.66 -15.41
C VAL A 60 5.97 2.28 -14.01
N PHE A 61 6.52 2.87 -12.95
CA PHE A 61 6.11 2.56 -11.58
C PHE A 61 4.97 3.43 -11.05
N GLY A 62 4.79 4.64 -11.60
CA GLY A 62 3.79 5.60 -11.16
C GLY A 62 2.42 5.42 -11.79
N ILE A 63 2.34 4.95 -13.04
CA ILE A 63 1.07 4.73 -13.73
C ILE A 63 0.60 3.30 -13.41
N PRO A 64 -0.52 3.11 -12.66
CA PRO A 64 -0.93 1.78 -12.21
C PRO A 64 -1.18 0.80 -13.35
N LEU A 65 -1.72 1.27 -14.48
CA LEU A 65 -2.00 0.44 -15.65
C LEU A 65 -0.70 -0.13 -16.24
N ILE A 66 0.30 0.71 -16.47
CA ILE A 66 1.60 0.31 -17.02
C ILE A 66 2.32 -0.62 -16.05
N ARG A 67 2.39 -0.24 -14.76
CA ARG A 67 3.01 -1.05 -13.71
C ARG A 67 2.41 -2.45 -13.64
N ARG A 68 1.08 -2.57 -13.70
CA ARG A 68 0.39 -3.86 -13.62
C ARG A 68 0.77 -4.77 -14.79
N HIS A 69 0.80 -4.25 -16.01
CA HIS A 69 1.09 -5.04 -17.21
C HIS A 69 2.56 -5.39 -17.39
N LEU A 70 3.49 -4.47 -17.08
CA LEU A 70 4.92 -4.66 -17.32
C LEU A 70 5.69 -5.21 -16.13
N VAL A 71 5.23 -4.95 -14.91
CA VAL A 71 5.99 -5.29 -13.68
C VAL A 71 5.21 -6.31 -12.86
N SER A 72 4.03 -5.95 -12.37
CA SER A 72 3.30 -6.78 -11.40
C SER A 72 2.89 -8.13 -11.97
N ARG A 73 2.51 -8.20 -13.26
CA ARG A 73 2.13 -9.46 -13.92
C ARG A 73 3.22 -10.54 -13.84
N PHE A 74 4.48 -10.16 -13.93
CA PHE A 74 5.60 -11.11 -13.93
C PHE A 74 6.10 -11.41 -12.51
N ILE A 75 6.04 -10.43 -11.61
CA ILE A 75 6.53 -10.57 -10.24
C ILE A 75 5.53 -11.33 -9.35
N MET A 76 4.23 -11.09 -9.53
CA MET A 76 3.19 -11.64 -8.64
C MET A 76 3.20 -13.18 -8.56
N PRO A 77 3.34 -13.95 -9.67
CA PRO A 77 3.40 -15.41 -9.61
C PRO A 77 4.61 -15.95 -8.86
N ILE A 78 5.72 -15.20 -8.80
CA ILE A 78 6.93 -15.57 -8.06
C ILE A 78 6.66 -15.40 -6.56
N PHE A 79 6.11 -14.26 -6.16
CA PHE A 79 5.75 -14.00 -4.77
C PHE A 79 4.66 -14.95 -4.26
N ALA A 80 3.69 -15.29 -5.10
CA ALA A 80 2.62 -16.23 -4.76
C ALA A 80 3.13 -17.62 -4.39
N LYS A 81 4.33 -18.02 -4.85
CA LYS A 81 4.95 -19.31 -4.47
C LYS A 81 5.58 -19.29 -3.08
N VAL A 82 5.99 -18.11 -2.61
CA VAL A 82 6.66 -17.94 -1.30
C VAL A 82 5.63 -17.68 -0.19
N LEU A 83 4.47 -17.11 -0.55
CA LEU A 83 3.40 -16.89 0.40
C LEU A 83 2.86 -18.23 0.93
N PRO A 84 2.75 -18.39 2.26
CA PRO A 84 2.14 -19.57 2.85
C PRO A 84 0.70 -19.68 2.36
N ARG A 85 0.29 -20.91 2.03
CA ARG A 85 -1.12 -21.18 1.76
C ARG A 85 -1.87 -21.06 3.07
N LEU A 86 -2.89 -20.21 3.09
CA LEU A 86 -3.74 -20.03 4.24
C LEU A 86 -4.39 -21.38 4.59
N GLY A 87 -4.26 -21.82 5.84
CA GLY A 87 -4.90 -23.05 6.30
C GLY A 87 -6.43 -22.92 6.31
N ASP A 88 -7.15 -24.03 6.28
CA ASP A 88 -8.62 -24.02 6.31
C ASP A 88 -9.16 -23.30 7.55
N THR A 89 -8.50 -23.44 8.70
CA THR A 89 -8.87 -22.76 9.95
C THR A 89 -8.57 -21.26 9.92
N GLU A 90 -7.42 -20.84 9.38
CA GLU A 90 -7.07 -19.41 9.21
C GLU A 90 -7.99 -18.73 8.19
N ARG A 91 -8.39 -19.48 7.16
CA ARG A 91 -9.32 -19.02 6.14
C ARG A 91 -10.70 -18.84 6.74
N VAL A 92 -11.19 -19.81 7.50
CA VAL A 92 -12.43 -19.67 8.27
C VAL A 92 -12.34 -18.50 9.24
N ALA A 93 -11.20 -18.28 9.92
CA ALA A 93 -11.05 -17.15 10.84
C ALA A 93 -11.06 -15.77 10.12
N LEU A 94 -10.47 -15.66 8.93
CA LEU A 94 -10.51 -14.43 8.13
C LEU A 94 -11.85 -14.21 7.43
N GLU A 95 -12.46 -15.28 6.89
CA GLU A 95 -13.76 -15.26 6.20
C GLU A 95 -14.93 -15.12 7.16
N ALA A 96 -14.80 -15.60 8.41
CA ALA A 96 -15.78 -15.39 9.48
C ALA A 96 -16.02 -13.90 9.79
N GLY A 97 -15.15 -13.02 9.27
CA GLY A 97 -15.51 -11.64 9.03
C GLY A 97 -15.66 -10.85 10.31
N THR A 98 -14.63 -10.08 10.62
CA THR A 98 -14.59 -9.05 11.67
C THR A 98 -14.85 -9.54 13.08
N VAL A 99 -14.28 -8.81 14.01
CA VAL A 99 -14.62 -8.90 15.41
C VAL A 99 -16.03 -8.26 15.52
N TRP A 100 -17.01 -8.94 16.11
CA TRP A 100 -18.43 -8.56 16.05
C TRP A 100 -18.76 -7.52 17.13
N TRP A 101 -19.42 -7.93 18.20
CA TRP A 101 -19.78 -7.09 19.34
C TRP A 101 -18.65 -7.05 20.38
N ASP A 102 -17.79 -8.06 20.38
CA ASP A 102 -16.61 -8.21 21.23
C ASP A 102 -15.55 -7.15 20.90
N ALA A 103 -15.42 -6.75 19.64
CA ALA A 103 -14.51 -5.69 19.21
C ALA A 103 -14.84 -4.35 19.85
N ASP A 104 -16.12 -3.99 19.78
CA ASP A 104 -16.60 -2.72 20.33
C ASP A 104 -16.37 -2.71 21.84
N LEU A 105 -16.65 -3.83 22.52
CA LEU A 105 -16.44 -3.97 23.96
C LEU A 105 -14.96 -3.85 24.35
N PHE A 106 -14.05 -4.45 23.58
CA PHE A 106 -12.61 -4.42 23.84
C PHE A 106 -11.88 -3.18 23.28
N SER A 107 -12.56 -2.33 22.52
CA SER A 107 -12.00 -1.09 21.95
C SER A 107 -11.77 0.04 22.98
N GLY A 108 -12.33 -0.10 24.19
CA GLY A 108 -12.29 0.91 25.26
C GLY A 108 -13.29 2.06 25.09
N MET A 109 -13.93 2.20 23.92
CA MET A 109 -15.03 3.15 23.67
C MET A 109 -16.14 2.50 22.83
N PRO A 110 -16.89 1.53 23.39
CA PRO A 110 -17.99 0.86 22.69
C PRO A 110 -19.11 1.82 22.26
N GLU A 111 -19.60 1.65 21.05
CA GLU A 111 -20.84 2.27 20.57
C GLU A 111 -22.07 1.54 21.15
N TRP A 112 -22.49 1.95 22.35
CA TRP A 112 -23.57 1.28 23.09
C TRP A 112 -24.89 1.18 22.34
N GLN A 113 -25.24 2.18 21.53
CA GLN A 113 -26.49 2.18 20.77
C GLN A 113 -26.53 1.02 19.76
N LYS A 114 -25.40 0.74 19.09
CA LYS A 114 -25.26 -0.39 18.17
C LYS A 114 -25.44 -1.74 18.87
N LEU A 115 -24.93 -1.88 20.09
CA LEU A 115 -25.07 -3.11 20.88
C LEU A 115 -26.51 -3.32 21.36
N LEU A 116 -27.18 -2.26 21.80
CA LEU A 116 -28.55 -2.32 22.29
C LEU A 116 -29.58 -2.53 21.18
N ASP A 117 -29.31 -2.01 19.99
CA ASP A 117 -30.18 -2.16 18.82
C ASP A 117 -30.00 -3.51 18.09
N PHE A 118 -29.09 -4.37 18.57
CA PHE A 118 -28.87 -5.70 18.00
C PHE A 118 -30.11 -6.58 18.15
N LYS A 119 -30.62 -7.10 17.03
CA LYS A 119 -31.73 -8.04 16.99
C LYS A 119 -31.20 -9.43 16.64
N PRO A 120 -31.35 -10.43 17.54
CA PRO A 120 -31.01 -11.81 17.23
C PRO A 120 -31.80 -12.28 16.00
N GLN A 121 -31.10 -12.93 15.07
CA GLN A 121 -31.77 -13.66 13.99
C GLN A 121 -32.50 -14.87 14.61
N PRO A 122 -33.75 -15.15 14.21
CA PRO A 122 -34.42 -16.36 14.65
C PRO A 122 -33.69 -17.58 14.10
N LEU A 123 -33.67 -18.67 14.88
CA LEU A 123 -33.11 -19.94 14.44
C LEU A 123 -33.89 -20.46 13.22
N SER A 124 -33.16 -21.04 12.27
CA SER A 124 -33.75 -21.82 11.19
C SER A 124 -34.45 -23.07 11.74
N ALA A 125 -35.36 -23.65 10.94
CA ALA A 125 -36.06 -24.87 11.34
C ALA A 125 -35.10 -26.05 11.60
N GLU A 126 -33.98 -26.13 10.88
CA GLU A 126 -32.94 -27.13 11.10
C GLU A 126 -32.21 -26.92 12.43
N GLU A 127 -31.84 -25.67 12.76
CA GLU A 127 -31.18 -25.33 14.02
C GLU A 127 -32.10 -25.56 15.22
N GLN A 128 -33.39 -25.24 15.09
CA GLN A 128 -34.39 -25.49 16.14
C GLN A 128 -34.60 -26.99 16.36
N ALA A 129 -34.71 -27.78 15.28
CA ALA A 129 -34.83 -29.24 15.38
C ALA A 129 -33.60 -29.88 16.03
N PHE A 130 -32.40 -29.36 15.77
CA PHE A 130 -31.18 -29.82 16.45
C PHE A 130 -31.19 -29.56 17.97
N LEU A 131 -31.70 -28.41 18.40
CA LEU A 131 -31.79 -28.08 19.83
C LEU A 131 -32.90 -28.86 20.56
N ASP A 132 -33.99 -29.18 19.86
CA ASP A 132 -35.14 -29.87 20.45
C ASP A 132 -34.93 -31.38 20.63
N GLY A 133 -33.89 -31.96 20.01
CA GLY A 133 -33.43 -33.35 20.21
C GLY A 133 -33.86 -34.32 19.11
#